data_AF-A0AAJ2JS39-F1
#
_entry.id   AF-A0AAJ2JS39-F1
#
_cell.length_a   1.000
_cell.length_b   1.000
_cell.length_c   1.000
_cell.angle_alpha   90.00
_cell.angle_beta   90.00
_cell.angle_gamma   90.00
#
_symmetry.space_group_name_H-M   'P 1'
#
loop_
_entity.id
_entity.type
_entity.pdbx_description
1 polymer ?
#
loop_
_entity_poly.entity_id
_entity_poly.type
_entity_poly.pdbx_seq_one_letter_code
_entity_poly.pdbx_strand_id
1 'polypeptide(L)'
;MNPFEKIFGYQILSRLEDAGTFVVTSHERAWLKTMLAHPAANDAFSEDTITKLNGILSSEMLMDTSHNLIEKAKSKEKHVYHPMLKPLRRYISSGTGIRISYAIKGGRINEEHEGFPYKLEYSIIKREWYLLWYHRQHRGLMNTKLRNITSLTAESLPPAEAEYILAKLASLRDRRKSEVVIEVIREYNRELSRILYAFSCFETEVMYDEEQRSYQIRIRLPWNEHEFLLSKIRFLGKRVRVKDNTYLQKRMRETAAMALARYEENSV
;
A
#
# COMPACT_ATOMS: atom_id res chain seq x y z
N MET A 1 26.76 9.05 -20.36
CA MET A 1 25.53 8.52 -21.01
C MET A 1 24.83 9.68 -21.69
N ASN A 2 24.70 9.63 -23.01
CA ASN A 2 24.27 10.76 -23.84
C ASN A 2 22.71 10.81 -23.91
N PRO A 3 22.05 11.97 -23.69
CA PRO A 3 20.59 12.10 -23.80
C PRO A 3 19.98 11.54 -25.09
N PHE A 4 20.74 11.56 -26.19
CA PHE A 4 20.31 11.01 -27.48
C PHE A 4 20.11 9.48 -27.45
N GLU A 5 20.91 8.73 -26.72
CA GLU A 5 20.76 7.26 -26.61
C GLU A 5 19.43 6.87 -25.93
N LYS A 6 18.96 7.71 -25.01
CA LYS A 6 17.72 7.47 -24.24
C LYS A 6 16.45 7.67 -25.07
N ILE A 7 16.47 8.63 -26.01
CA ILE A 7 15.30 8.97 -26.84
C ILE A 7 15.10 7.91 -27.95
N PHE A 8 16.18 7.45 -28.57
CA PHE A 8 16.12 6.41 -29.59
C PHE A 8 15.73 5.04 -29.01
N GLY A 9 16.23 4.69 -27.83
CA GLY A 9 15.83 3.46 -27.14
C GLY A 9 14.33 3.40 -26.86
N TYR A 10 13.73 4.51 -26.39
CA TYR A 10 12.32 4.56 -26.04
C TYR A 10 11.38 4.43 -27.25
N GLN A 11 11.72 5.06 -28.38
CA GLN A 11 10.93 4.96 -29.61
C GLN A 11 10.99 3.57 -30.25
N ILE A 12 12.14 2.90 -30.15
CA ILE A 12 12.31 1.53 -30.65
C ILE A 12 11.54 0.55 -29.74
N LEU A 13 11.66 0.68 -28.42
CA LEU A 13 10.91 -0.11 -27.43
C LEU A 13 9.40 0.04 -27.62
N SER A 14 8.89 1.26 -27.76
CA SER A 14 7.45 1.52 -27.97
C SER A 14 6.93 0.89 -29.27
N ARG A 15 7.69 0.95 -30.38
CA ARG A 15 7.28 0.33 -31.64
C ARG A 15 7.35 -1.20 -31.63
N LEU A 16 8.27 -1.77 -30.86
CA LEU A 16 8.39 -3.21 -30.66
C LEU A 16 7.28 -3.74 -29.73
N GLU A 17 6.92 -2.98 -28.69
CA GLU A 17 5.75 -3.24 -27.84
C GLU A 17 4.45 -3.21 -28.64
N ASP A 18 4.25 -2.20 -29.49
CA ASP A 18 3.08 -2.09 -30.38
C ASP A 18 3.01 -3.25 -31.40
N ALA A 19 4.17 -3.81 -31.78
CA ALA A 19 4.29 -4.99 -32.65
C ALA A 19 4.23 -6.33 -31.89
N GLY A 20 3.95 -6.32 -30.57
CA GLY A 20 3.89 -7.51 -29.73
C GLY A 20 5.22 -8.25 -29.55
N THR A 21 6.34 -7.63 -29.92
CA THR A 21 7.67 -8.21 -29.88
C THR A 21 8.44 -7.68 -28.67
N PHE A 22 8.41 -8.42 -27.57
CA PHE A 22 9.24 -8.11 -26.40
C PHE A 22 10.67 -8.61 -26.64
N VAL A 23 11.60 -7.69 -26.88
CA VAL A 23 13.03 -8.01 -27.01
C VAL A 23 13.64 -8.09 -25.60
N VAL A 24 13.45 -9.23 -24.94
CA VAL A 24 14.08 -9.49 -23.64
C VAL A 24 15.55 -9.83 -23.87
N THR A 25 16.45 -9.07 -23.28
CA THR A 25 17.89 -9.29 -23.39
C THR A 25 18.32 -10.56 -22.64
N SER A 26 19.43 -11.17 -23.04
CA SER A 26 20.02 -12.30 -22.28
C SER A 26 20.32 -11.92 -20.83
N HIS A 27 20.64 -10.65 -20.57
CA HIS A 27 20.87 -10.15 -19.21
C HIS A 27 19.60 -10.14 -18.35
N GLU A 28 18.48 -9.66 -18.88
CA GLU A 28 17.19 -9.69 -18.19
C GLU A 28 16.69 -11.12 -17.98
N ARG A 29 16.94 -12.02 -18.93
CA ARG A 29 16.63 -13.46 -18.80
C ARG A 29 17.48 -14.13 -17.73
N ALA A 30 18.80 -13.87 -17.69
CA ALA A 30 19.70 -14.35 -16.65
C ALA A 30 19.31 -13.80 -15.26
N TRP A 31 18.93 -12.52 -15.20
CA TRP A 31 18.40 -11.91 -13.97
C TRP A 31 17.13 -12.61 -13.49
N LEU A 32 16.15 -12.81 -14.38
CA LEU A 32 14.91 -13.52 -14.04
C LEU A 32 15.20 -14.94 -13.56
N LYS A 33 16.09 -15.69 -14.23
CA LYS A 33 16.52 -17.03 -13.79
C LYS A 33 17.11 -17.01 -12.38
N THR A 34 17.92 -15.99 -12.08
CA THR A 34 18.51 -15.79 -10.76
C THR A 34 17.45 -15.48 -9.70
N MET A 35 16.45 -14.66 -10.04
CA MET A 35 15.33 -14.36 -9.14
C MET A 35 14.42 -15.56 -8.90
N LEU A 36 14.22 -16.44 -9.90
CA LEU A 36 13.43 -17.67 -9.75
C LEU A 36 14.08 -18.69 -8.79
N ALA A 37 15.39 -18.62 -8.58
CA ALA A 37 16.09 -19.43 -7.58
C ALA A 37 15.85 -18.95 -6.14
N HIS A 38 15.36 -17.73 -5.94
CA HIS A 38 15.07 -17.20 -4.61
C HIS A 38 13.81 -17.87 -4.02
N PRO A 39 13.79 -18.29 -2.73
CA PRO A 39 12.66 -19.01 -2.12
C PRO A 39 11.30 -18.32 -2.26
N ALA A 40 11.27 -16.98 -2.23
CA ALA A 40 10.05 -16.19 -2.40
C ALA A 40 9.39 -16.33 -3.79
N ALA A 41 10.09 -16.86 -4.79
CA ALA A 41 9.51 -17.13 -6.10
C ALA A 41 8.38 -18.17 -6.02
N ASN A 42 8.49 -19.13 -5.09
CA ASN A 42 7.47 -20.15 -4.85
C ASN A 42 6.16 -19.55 -4.30
N ASP A 43 6.25 -18.46 -3.54
CA ASP A 43 5.08 -17.74 -3.05
C ASP A 43 4.46 -16.86 -4.14
N ALA A 44 5.28 -16.31 -5.04
CA ALA A 44 4.86 -15.36 -6.08
C ALA A 44 4.20 -16.02 -7.30
N PHE A 45 4.66 -17.21 -7.70
CA PHE A 45 4.23 -17.89 -8.92
C PHE A 45 3.59 -19.25 -8.62
N SER A 46 2.68 -19.69 -9.50
CA SER A 46 2.20 -21.09 -9.47
C SER A 46 3.30 -22.04 -9.94
N GLU A 47 3.27 -23.28 -9.48
CA GLU A 47 4.18 -24.35 -9.90
C GLU A 47 4.26 -24.51 -11.43
N ASP A 48 3.11 -24.57 -12.12
CA ASP A 48 3.06 -24.60 -13.60
C ASP A 48 3.79 -23.41 -14.24
N THR A 49 3.65 -22.21 -13.65
CA THR A 49 4.30 -21.00 -14.14
C THR A 49 5.81 -21.06 -13.91
N ILE A 50 6.25 -21.51 -12.73
CA ILE A 50 7.68 -21.68 -12.42
C ILE A 50 8.31 -22.70 -13.37
N THR A 51 7.65 -23.84 -13.60
CA THR A 51 8.11 -24.87 -14.53
C THR A 51 8.25 -24.33 -15.95
N LYS A 52 7.26 -23.59 -16.45
CA LYS A 52 7.32 -22.94 -17.77
C LYS A 52 8.47 -21.93 -17.86
N LEU A 53 8.62 -21.05 -16.87
CA LEU A 53 9.68 -20.05 -16.86
C LEU A 53 11.06 -20.69 -16.79
N ASN A 54 11.25 -21.71 -15.94
CA ASN A 54 12.50 -22.46 -15.87
C ASN A 54 12.81 -23.20 -17.19
N GLY A 55 11.79 -23.71 -17.88
CA GLY A 55 11.94 -24.30 -19.21
C GLY A 55 12.44 -23.29 -20.26
N ILE A 56 11.80 -22.11 -20.31
CA ILE A 56 12.16 -21.02 -21.24
C ILE A 56 13.58 -20.48 -20.94
N LEU A 57 14.01 -20.50 -19.68
CA LEU A 57 15.29 -19.97 -19.23
C LEU A 57 16.37 -21.06 -19.08
N SER A 58 16.10 -22.30 -19.52
CA SER A 58 17.00 -23.44 -19.32
C SER A 58 18.42 -23.18 -19.86
N SER A 59 18.54 -22.56 -21.04
CA SER A 59 19.82 -22.23 -21.71
C SER A 59 20.57 -21.03 -21.14
N GLU A 60 19.94 -20.22 -20.28
CA GLU A 60 20.52 -18.99 -19.76
C GLU A 60 21.45 -19.28 -18.57
N MET A 61 22.57 -18.55 -18.46
CA MET A 61 23.44 -18.69 -17.29
C MET A 61 22.86 -17.93 -16.11
N LEU A 62 23.03 -18.46 -14.89
CA LEU A 62 22.72 -17.68 -13.68
C LEU A 62 23.65 -16.48 -13.61
N MET A 63 23.09 -15.34 -13.19
CA MET A 63 23.87 -14.13 -13.01
C MET A 63 24.63 -14.22 -11.69
N ASP A 64 25.94 -13.98 -11.72
CA ASP A 64 26.73 -13.93 -10.50
C ASP A 64 26.47 -12.63 -9.73
N THR A 65 25.70 -12.74 -8.65
CA THR A 65 25.37 -11.61 -7.76
C THR A 65 26.28 -11.53 -6.54
N SER A 66 27.18 -12.49 -6.34
CA SER A 66 27.97 -12.65 -5.09
C SER A 66 28.88 -11.46 -4.81
N HIS A 67 29.45 -10.85 -5.85
CA HIS A 67 30.39 -9.74 -5.72
C HIS A 67 29.76 -8.35 -5.89
N ASN A 68 28.61 -8.23 -6.57
CA ASN A 68 28.03 -6.96 -6.98
C ASN A 68 26.74 -6.58 -6.24
N LEU A 69 26.10 -7.52 -5.54
CA LEU A 69 24.89 -7.27 -4.76
C LEU A 69 25.17 -7.45 -3.27
N ILE A 70 25.57 -6.36 -2.61
CA ILE A 70 25.78 -6.35 -1.16
C ILE A 70 24.46 -5.96 -0.48
N GLU A 71 23.81 -6.92 0.16
CA GLU A 71 22.61 -6.68 0.97
C GLU A 71 23.00 -5.94 2.27
N LYS A 72 22.89 -4.60 2.26
CA LYS A 72 23.18 -3.78 3.45
C LYS A 72 21.95 -3.66 4.34
N ALA A 73 22.13 -3.92 5.64
CA ALA A 73 21.14 -3.67 6.70
C ALA A 73 19.77 -4.35 6.48
N LYS A 74 19.78 -5.68 6.30
CA LYS A 74 18.55 -6.48 6.20
C LYS A 74 17.72 -6.37 7.49
N SER A 75 16.61 -5.63 7.43
CA SER A 75 15.54 -5.77 8.41
C SER A 75 14.90 -7.15 8.23
N LYS A 76 14.46 -7.82 9.32
CA LYS A 76 13.69 -9.07 9.19
C LYS A 76 12.44 -8.84 8.35
N GLU A 77 12.50 -9.17 7.06
CA GLU A 77 11.34 -9.18 6.18
C GLU A 77 10.41 -10.29 6.64
N LYS A 78 9.17 -9.94 6.99
CA LYS A 78 8.21 -10.93 7.46
C LYS A 78 7.63 -11.72 6.28
N HIS A 79 7.17 -11.04 5.23
CA HIS A 79 6.63 -11.65 4.00
C HIS A 79 6.83 -10.66 2.84
N VAL A 80 7.49 -11.05 1.75
CA VAL A 80 7.56 -10.25 0.50
C VAL A 80 6.25 -10.41 -0.29
N TYR A 81 5.65 -11.60 -0.23
CA TYR A 81 4.35 -11.93 -0.79
C TYR A 81 3.55 -12.76 0.21
N HIS A 82 2.30 -12.38 0.50
CA HIS A 82 1.48 -13.15 1.43
C HIS A 82 0.67 -14.20 0.65
N PRO A 83 0.71 -15.50 1.01
CA PRO A 83 0.08 -16.58 0.24
C PRO A 83 -1.41 -16.36 -0.07
N MET A 84 -2.12 -15.72 0.87
CA MET A 84 -3.55 -15.41 0.73
C MET A 84 -3.88 -14.30 -0.29
N LEU A 85 -2.90 -13.56 -0.83
CA LEU A 85 -3.19 -12.49 -1.80
C LEU A 85 -3.81 -13.04 -3.07
N LYS A 86 -3.26 -14.13 -3.62
CA LYS A 86 -3.77 -14.76 -4.85
C LYS A 86 -5.22 -15.24 -4.73
N PRO A 87 -5.61 -16.05 -3.72
CA PRO A 87 -7.01 -16.46 -3.56
C PRO A 87 -7.94 -15.28 -3.27
N LEU A 88 -7.55 -14.33 -2.40
CA LEU A 88 -8.39 -13.17 -2.09
C LEU A 88 -8.64 -12.27 -3.31
N ARG A 89 -7.62 -12.04 -4.14
CA ARG A 89 -7.79 -11.32 -5.41
C ARG A 89 -8.81 -12.01 -6.30
N ARG A 90 -8.76 -13.35 -6.41
CA ARG A 90 -9.74 -14.12 -7.18
C ARG A 90 -11.14 -13.93 -6.63
N TYR A 91 -11.34 -14.10 -5.31
CA TYR A 91 -12.66 -13.94 -4.68
C TYR A 91 -13.26 -12.55 -4.86
N ILE A 92 -12.43 -11.50 -4.71
CA ILE A 92 -12.86 -10.11 -4.95
C ILE A 92 -13.26 -9.91 -6.41
N SER A 93 -12.43 -10.36 -7.36
CA SER A 93 -12.70 -10.20 -8.79
C SER A 93 -13.91 -11.00 -9.27
N SER A 94 -14.18 -12.17 -8.68
CA SER A 94 -15.35 -13.01 -9.01
C SER A 94 -16.60 -12.67 -8.22
N GLY A 95 -16.56 -11.69 -7.31
CA GLY A 95 -17.68 -11.34 -6.44
C GLY A 95 -18.11 -12.49 -5.52
N THR A 96 -17.19 -13.38 -5.17
CA THR A 96 -17.48 -14.56 -4.34
C THR A 96 -17.40 -14.19 -2.85
N GLY A 97 -18.35 -14.72 -2.08
CA GLY A 97 -18.33 -14.60 -0.62
C GLY A 97 -17.15 -15.35 -0.01
N ILE A 98 -16.91 -15.08 1.27
CA ILE A 98 -15.90 -15.79 2.05
C ILE A 98 -16.48 -16.24 3.38
N ARG A 99 -15.93 -17.35 3.86
CA ARG A 99 -15.97 -17.72 5.27
C ARG A 99 -14.59 -17.54 5.86
N ILE A 100 -14.49 -16.77 6.95
CA ILE A 100 -13.22 -16.33 7.51
C ILE A 100 -13.16 -16.56 9.01
N SER A 101 -12.07 -17.17 9.47
CA SER A 101 -11.70 -17.25 10.89
C SER A 101 -10.44 -16.43 11.14
N TYR A 102 -10.39 -15.68 12.23
CA TYR A 102 -9.27 -14.79 12.52
C TYR A 102 -9.02 -14.57 14.02
N ALA A 103 -7.75 -14.38 14.37
CA ALA A 103 -7.31 -14.08 15.72
C ALA A 103 -7.36 -12.57 16.02
N ILE A 104 -7.89 -12.21 17.19
CA ILE A 104 -7.88 -10.84 17.70
C ILE A 104 -6.82 -10.64 18.80
N LYS A 105 -6.59 -9.38 19.18
CA LYS A 105 -5.66 -9.02 20.25
C LYS A 105 -6.14 -9.67 21.56
N GLY A 106 -5.31 -10.53 22.15
CA GLY A 106 -5.68 -11.35 23.33
C GLY A 106 -5.83 -12.84 23.05
N GLY A 107 -5.58 -13.29 21.81
CA GLY A 107 -5.54 -14.72 21.47
C GLY A 107 -6.91 -15.36 21.20
N ARG A 108 -8.01 -14.64 21.46
CA ARG A 108 -9.35 -15.08 21.08
C ARG A 108 -9.44 -15.23 19.56
N ILE A 109 -10.02 -16.34 19.13
CA ILE A 109 -10.30 -16.64 17.73
C ILE A 109 -11.79 -16.38 17.50
N ASN A 110 -12.07 -15.66 16.43
CA ASN A 110 -13.42 -15.49 15.89
C ASN A 110 -13.53 -16.45 14.71
N GLU A 111 -14.49 -17.37 14.76
CA GLU A 111 -14.56 -18.52 13.86
C GLU A 111 -15.72 -18.41 12.87
N GLU A 112 -15.48 -18.87 11.64
CA GLU A 112 -16.49 -19.17 10.62
C GLU A 112 -17.43 -18.00 10.31
N HIS A 113 -16.89 -16.78 10.28
CA HIS A 113 -17.69 -15.60 9.97
C HIS A 113 -17.92 -15.46 8.47
N GLU A 114 -19.17 -15.24 8.08
CA GLU A 114 -19.55 -15.01 6.70
C GLU A 114 -19.37 -13.55 6.29
N GLY A 115 -18.77 -13.35 5.13
CA GLY A 115 -18.43 -12.03 4.65
C GLY A 115 -18.31 -11.91 3.15
N PHE A 116 -18.15 -10.67 2.71
CA PHE A 116 -17.85 -10.33 1.32
C PHE A 116 -16.52 -9.55 1.26
N PRO A 117 -15.45 -10.10 0.65
CA PRO A 117 -14.21 -9.38 0.50
C PRO A 117 -14.34 -8.35 -0.62
N TYR A 118 -13.87 -7.13 -0.40
CA TYR A 118 -13.99 -6.08 -1.43
C TYR A 118 -12.70 -5.32 -1.71
N LYS A 119 -11.69 -5.35 -0.81
CA LYS A 119 -10.42 -4.67 -1.06
C LYS A 119 -9.27 -5.34 -0.29
N LEU A 120 -8.12 -5.44 -0.94
CA LEU A 120 -6.83 -5.70 -0.30
C LEU A 120 -6.08 -4.37 -0.17
N GLU A 121 -5.53 -4.10 1.01
CA GLU A 121 -4.79 -2.88 1.28
C GLU A 121 -3.44 -3.18 1.91
N TYR A 122 -2.37 -2.64 1.34
CA TYR A 122 -1.05 -2.69 1.94
C TYR A 122 -0.77 -1.41 2.70
N SER A 123 -0.57 -1.52 4.01
CA SER A 123 -0.14 -0.39 4.81
C SER A 123 1.39 -0.27 4.74
N ILE A 124 1.90 0.69 3.98
CA ILE A 124 3.35 0.95 3.86
C ILE A 124 3.96 1.24 5.25
N ILE A 125 3.23 1.98 6.10
CA ILE A 125 3.68 2.35 7.45
C ILE A 125 3.80 1.13 8.35
N LYS A 126 2.77 0.26 8.34
CA LYS A 126 2.74 -0.94 9.20
C LYS A 126 3.46 -2.13 8.57
N ARG A 127 3.88 -2.01 7.31
CA ARG A 127 4.44 -3.07 6.45
C ARG A 127 3.61 -4.35 6.52
N GLU A 128 2.29 -4.20 6.34
CA GLU A 128 1.33 -5.27 6.59
C GLU A 128 0.17 -5.20 5.60
N TRP A 129 -0.28 -6.38 5.17
CA TRP A 129 -1.46 -6.54 4.33
C TRP A 129 -2.73 -6.68 5.16
N TYR A 130 -3.79 -6.06 4.68
CA TYR A 130 -5.11 -6.08 5.27
C TYR A 130 -6.15 -6.51 4.24
N LEU A 131 -7.09 -7.34 4.69
CA LEU A 131 -8.34 -7.61 4.01
C LEU A 131 -9.41 -6.67 4.55
N LEU A 132 -10.01 -5.90 3.66
CA LEU A 132 -11.21 -5.14 3.91
C LEU A 132 -12.40 -5.94 3.37
N TRP A 133 -13.35 -6.22 4.26
CA TRP A 133 -14.49 -7.10 3.97
C TRP A 133 -15.74 -6.61 4.70
N TYR A 134 -16.91 -6.93 4.15
CA TYR A 134 -18.20 -6.65 4.76
C TYR A 134 -18.70 -7.89 5.51
N HIS A 135 -18.97 -7.75 6.80
CA HIS A 135 -19.53 -8.82 7.61
C HIS A 135 -21.03 -8.91 7.38
N ARG A 136 -21.53 -10.07 6.93
CA ARG A 136 -22.94 -10.22 6.54
C ARG A 136 -23.89 -10.13 7.74
N GLN A 137 -23.65 -10.93 8.78
CA GLN A 137 -24.50 -10.97 9.97
C GLN A 137 -24.50 -9.65 10.75
N HIS A 138 -23.32 -9.07 11.05
CA HIS A 138 -23.21 -7.81 11.78
C HIS A 138 -23.39 -6.56 10.91
N ARG A 139 -23.56 -6.72 9.59
CA ARG A 139 -23.78 -5.63 8.61
C ARG A 139 -22.75 -4.50 8.71
N GLY A 140 -21.50 -4.85 9.01
CA GLY A 140 -20.42 -3.91 9.32
C GLY A 140 -19.20 -4.06 8.41
N LEU A 141 -18.42 -2.99 8.27
CA LEU A 141 -17.13 -3.04 7.58
C LEU A 141 -16.05 -3.50 8.54
N MET A 142 -15.30 -4.50 8.10
CA MET A 142 -14.24 -5.14 8.87
C MET A 142 -12.90 -4.91 8.18
N ASN A 143 -11.85 -4.87 9.00
CA ASN A 143 -10.48 -4.76 8.54
C ASN A 143 -9.62 -5.77 9.32
N THR A 144 -9.15 -6.81 8.62
CA THR A 144 -8.41 -7.93 9.22
C THR A 144 -7.02 -8.02 8.61
N LYS A 145 -5.97 -8.07 9.45
CA LYS A 145 -4.60 -8.33 8.97
C LYS A 145 -4.53 -9.73 8.37
N LEU A 146 -3.89 -9.89 7.21
CA LEU A 146 -3.81 -11.21 6.57
C LEU A 146 -3.14 -12.25 7.46
N ARG A 147 -2.06 -11.88 8.17
CA ARG A 147 -1.37 -12.78 9.11
C ARG A 147 -2.22 -13.25 10.30
N ASN A 148 -3.34 -12.59 10.57
CA ASN A 148 -4.24 -12.94 11.67
C ASN A 148 -5.34 -13.90 11.20
N ILE A 149 -5.47 -14.15 9.89
CA ILE A 149 -6.45 -15.06 9.33
C ILE A 149 -5.94 -16.49 9.54
N THR A 150 -6.75 -17.32 10.20
CA THR A 150 -6.42 -18.72 10.51
C THR A 150 -7.03 -19.67 9.50
N SER A 151 -8.25 -19.37 9.02
CA SER A 151 -8.89 -20.09 7.91
C SER A 151 -9.60 -19.12 6.98
N LEU A 152 -9.61 -19.45 5.68
CA LEU A 152 -10.34 -18.71 4.65
C LEU A 152 -10.79 -19.67 3.57
N THR A 153 -12.10 -19.72 3.31
CA THR A 153 -12.68 -20.49 2.22
C THR A 153 -13.63 -19.63 1.40
N ALA A 154 -13.76 -19.96 0.11
CA ALA A 154 -14.78 -19.37 -0.74
C ALA A 154 -16.16 -19.83 -0.29
N GLU A 155 -17.14 -18.94 -0.36
CA GLU A 155 -18.53 -19.23 -0.07
C GLU A 155 -19.42 -18.69 -1.19
N SER A 156 -20.44 -19.45 -1.56
CA SER A 156 -21.39 -19.01 -2.58
C SER A 156 -22.18 -17.81 -2.05
N LEU A 157 -22.18 -16.73 -2.84
CA LEU A 157 -22.95 -15.53 -2.54
C LEU A 157 -23.86 -15.25 -3.75
N PRO A 158 -25.18 -15.03 -3.54
CA PRO A 158 -26.06 -14.64 -4.62
C PRO A 158 -25.55 -13.36 -5.30
N PRO A 159 -25.50 -13.29 -6.65
CA PRO A 159 -25.01 -12.11 -7.36
C PRO A 159 -25.73 -10.81 -6.96
N ALA A 160 -27.05 -10.88 -6.77
CA ALA A 160 -27.86 -9.75 -6.31
C ALA A 160 -27.43 -9.23 -4.92
N GLU A 161 -27.01 -10.12 -4.01
CA GLU A 161 -26.51 -9.71 -2.70
C GLU A 161 -25.12 -9.09 -2.81
N ALA A 162 -24.25 -9.61 -3.67
CA ALA A 162 -22.93 -9.03 -3.95
C ALA A 162 -23.06 -7.61 -4.51
N GLU A 163 -23.95 -7.40 -5.49
CA GLU A 163 -24.25 -6.08 -6.07
C GLU A 163 -24.80 -5.11 -5.02
N TYR A 164 -25.74 -5.56 -4.19
CA TYR A 164 -26.28 -4.77 -3.09
C TYR A 164 -25.17 -4.32 -2.11
N ILE A 165 -24.27 -5.23 -1.72
CA ILE A 165 -23.15 -4.92 -0.83
C ILE A 165 -22.20 -3.91 -1.50
N LEU A 166 -21.86 -4.09 -2.78
CA LEU A 166 -21.00 -3.17 -3.53
C LEU A 166 -21.61 -1.77 -3.64
N ALA A 167 -22.90 -1.65 -3.94
CA ALA A 167 -23.60 -0.37 -3.98
C ALA A 167 -23.60 0.31 -2.61
N LYS A 168 -23.85 -0.46 -1.53
CA LYS A 168 -23.78 0.03 -0.16
C LYS A 168 -22.37 0.51 0.20
N LEU A 169 -21.33 -0.23 -0.19
CA LEU A 169 -19.92 0.15 0.00
C LEU A 169 -19.59 1.46 -0.69
N ALA A 170 -20.05 1.66 -1.92
CA ALA A 170 -19.86 2.91 -2.65
C ALA A 170 -20.48 4.10 -1.90
N SER A 171 -21.73 3.95 -1.42
CA SER A 171 -22.42 4.99 -0.65
C SER A 171 -21.74 5.32 0.69
N LEU A 172 -21.19 4.30 1.37
CA LEU A 172 -20.48 4.47 2.64
C LEU A 172 -19.13 5.16 2.46
N ARG A 173 -18.46 4.94 1.33
CA ARG A 173 -17.16 5.57 1.04
C ARG A 173 -17.29 7.08 0.90
N ASP A 174 -18.33 7.55 0.21
CA ASP A 174 -18.53 8.98 0.00
C ASP A 174 -19.01 9.69 1.28
N ARG A 175 -19.84 9.02 2.09
CA ARG A 175 -20.34 9.59 3.36
C ARG A 175 -19.29 9.64 4.50
N ARG A 176 -18.18 8.90 4.40
CA ARG A 176 -17.17 8.78 5.47
C ARG A 176 -15.88 9.57 5.22
N LYS A 177 -15.84 10.45 4.23
CA LYS A 177 -14.71 11.38 4.08
C LYS A 177 -14.78 12.40 5.22
N SER A 178 -13.75 12.43 6.05
CA SER A 178 -13.57 13.52 7.00
C SER A 178 -12.72 14.60 6.37
N GLU A 179 -12.92 15.83 6.84
CA GLU A 179 -12.13 16.97 6.43
C GLU A 179 -11.03 17.26 7.47
N VAL A 180 -9.84 17.58 6.98
CA VAL A 180 -8.70 17.97 7.81
C VAL A 180 -8.13 19.26 7.26
N VAL A 181 -7.96 20.26 8.11
CA VAL A 181 -7.32 21.53 7.75
C VAL A 181 -5.87 21.53 8.25
N ILE A 182 -4.95 21.69 7.31
CA ILE A 182 -3.52 21.83 7.56
C ILE A 182 -3.11 23.25 7.22
N GLU A 183 -2.49 23.94 8.17
CA GLU A 183 -1.93 25.27 7.95
C GLU A 183 -0.44 25.16 7.62
N VAL A 184 0.00 25.89 6.60
CA VAL A 184 1.41 26.10 6.26
C VAL A 184 1.93 27.24 7.12
N ILE A 185 3.00 26.97 7.88
CA ILE A 185 3.63 27.99 8.71
C ILE A 185 4.27 29.04 7.79
N ARG A 186 3.95 30.31 8.03
CA ARG A 186 4.31 31.46 7.17
C ARG A 186 5.78 31.51 6.75
N GLU A 187 6.70 31.14 7.65
CA GLU A 187 8.15 31.10 7.38
C GLU A 187 8.52 30.18 6.20
N TYR A 188 7.68 29.18 5.93
CA TYR A 188 7.87 28.17 4.90
C TYR A 188 7.00 28.39 3.66
N ASN A 189 6.36 29.56 3.49
CA ASN A 189 5.56 29.87 2.30
C ASN A 189 6.36 29.73 0.99
N ARG A 190 7.69 29.95 1.02
CA ARG A 190 8.57 29.74 -0.15
C ARG A 190 8.70 28.26 -0.56
N GLU A 191 8.41 27.33 0.35
CA GLU A 191 8.43 25.89 0.11
C GLU A 191 7.05 25.33 -0.27
N LEU A 192 6.05 26.18 -0.52
CA LEU A 192 4.66 25.77 -0.73
C LEU A 192 4.52 24.65 -1.77
N SER A 193 5.18 24.75 -2.91
CA SER A 193 5.12 23.71 -3.95
C SER A 193 5.59 22.32 -3.45
N ARG A 194 6.64 22.28 -2.62
CA ARG A 194 7.15 21.04 -2.03
C ARG A 194 6.20 20.48 -0.95
N ILE A 195 5.57 21.37 -0.19
CA ILE A 195 4.56 21.01 0.81
C ILE A 195 3.32 20.43 0.10
N LEU A 196 2.82 21.08 -0.95
CA LEU A 196 1.69 20.60 -1.75
C LEU A 196 2.00 19.27 -2.42
N TYR A 197 3.22 19.07 -2.91
CA TYR A 197 3.64 17.79 -3.49
C TYR A 197 3.51 16.63 -2.48
N ALA A 198 3.79 16.86 -1.20
CA ALA A 198 3.62 15.83 -0.16
C ALA A 198 2.16 15.40 0.04
N PHE A 199 1.20 16.25 -0.35
CA PHE A 199 -0.25 16.00 -0.25
C PHE A 199 -0.93 15.72 -1.60
N SER A 200 -0.18 15.70 -2.71
CA SER A 200 -0.70 15.53 -4.08
C SER A 200 -1.53 14.26 -4.31
N CYS A 201 -1.37 13.25 -3.45
CA CYS A 201 -2.13 12.01 -3.49
C CYS A 201 -3.51 12.08 -2.83
N PHE A 202 -3.87 13.21 -2.23
CA PHE A 202 -5.16 13.42 -1.59
C PHE A 202 -6.04 14.38 -2.38
N GLU A 203 -7.34 14.35 -2.10
CA GLU A 203 -8.27 15.40 -2.54
C GLU A 203 -8.01 16.67 -1.70
N THR A 204 -7.42 17.69 -2.31
CA THR A 204 -6.98 18.91 -1.62
C THR A 204 -7.58 20.19 -2.21
N GLU A 205 -7.93 21.12 -1.33
CA GLU A 205 -8.28 22.50 -1.66
C GLU A 205 -7.32 23.44 -0.93
N VAL A 206 -6.76 24.44 -1.62
CA VAL A 206 -5.78 25.37 -1.04
C VAL A 206 -6.42 26.76 -0.98
N MET A 207 -6.43 27.33 0.22
CA MET A 207 -6.93 28.67 0.49
C MET A 207 -5.78 29.52 1.04
N TYR A 208 -5.75 30.80 0.67
CA TYR A 208 -4.83 31.77 1.24
C TYR A 208 -5.57 32.65 2.23
N ASP A 209 -5.03 32.76 3.44
CA ASP A 209 -5.54 33.61 4.51
C ASP A 209 -4.73 34.92 4.49
N GLU A 210 -5.36 36.02 4.06
CA GLU A 210 -4.69 37.32 3.94
C GLU A 210 -4.32 37.92 5.31
N GLU A 211 -5.14 37.67 6.34
CA GLU A 211 -4.92 38.19 7.69
C GLU A 211 -3.70 37.51 8.34
N GLN A 212 -3.64 36.17 8.25
CA GLN A 212 -2.54 35.39 8.83
C GLN A 212 -1.33 35.27 7.89
N ARG A 213 -1.48 35.67 6.63
CA ARG A 213 -0.49 35.51 5.56
C ARG A 213 0.02 34.07 5.46
N SER A 214 -0.89 33.11 5.65
CA SER A 214 -0.62 31.68 5.66
C SER A 214 -1.53 30.95 4.68
N TYR A 215 -1.09 29.77 4.25
CA TYR A 215 -1.89 28.91 3.38
C TYR A 215 -2.58 27.84 4.22
N GLN A 216 -3.85 27.58 3.92
CA GLN A 216 -4.62 26.49 4.48
C GLN A 216 -4.88 25.45 3.40
N ILE A 217 -4.49 24.21 3.67
CA ILE A 217 -4.69 23.05 2.83
C ILE A 217 -5.79 22.22 3.48
N ARG A 218 -6.97 22.23 2.87
CA ARG A 218 -8.10 21.40 3.26
C ARG A 218 -7.97 20.07 2.54
N ILE A 219 -7.98 18.98 3.30
CA ILE A 219 -7.82 17.61 2.78
C ILE A 219 -9.06 16.82 3.12
N ARG A 220 -9.68 16.21 2.10
CA ARG A 220 -10.81 15.29 2.27
C ARG A 220 -10.31 13.87 2.08
N LEU A 221 -10.41 13.07 3.14
CA LEU A 221 -9.93 11.69 3.12
C LEU A 221 -10.79 10.76 3.98
N PRO A 222 -10.89 9.48 3.62
CA PRO A 222 -11.46 8.45 4.50
C PRO A 222 -10.71 8.32 5.83
N TRP A 223 -11.42 7.90 6.89
CA TRP A 223 -10.84 7.71 8.22
C TRP A 223 -9.62 6.76 8.24
N ASN A 224 -9.63 5.68 7.45
CA ASN A 224 -8.53 4.72 7.40
C ASN A 224 -7.23 5.29 6.81
N GLU A 225 -7.29 6.41 6.09
CA GLU A 225 -6.12 7.07 5.49
C GLU A 225 -5.45 8.07 6.45
N HIS A 226 -5.98 8.29 7.65
CA HIS A 226 -5.44 9.28 8.60
C HIS A 226 -4.00 8.97 9.03
N GLU A 227 -3.65 7.70 9.19
CA GLU A 227 -2.26 7.33 9.54
C GLU A 227 -1.30 7.63 8.38
N PHE A 228 -1.77 7.51 7.13
CA PHE A 228 -0.98 7.91 5.96
C PHE A 228 -0.80 9.42 5.90
N LEU A 229 -1.87 10.18 6.13
CA LEU A 229 -1.78 11.64 6.24
C LEU A 229 -0.82 12.07 7.37
N LEU A 230 -0.90 11.43 8.55
CA LEU A 230 0.03 11.66 9.66
C LEU A 230 1.48 11.45 9.24
N SER A 231 1.77 10.43 8.42
CA SER A 231 3.15 10.21 7.95
C SER A 231 3.67 11.37 7.09
N LYS A 232 2.81 11.97 6.25
CA LYS A 232 3.16 13.14 5.43
C LYS A 232 3.36 14.38 6.28
N ILE A 233 2.47 14.61 7.26
CA ILE A 233 2.60 15.72 8.22
C ILE A 233 3.90 15.60 9.03
N ARG A 234 4.19 14.41 9.55
CA ARG A 234 5.44 14.15 10.30
C ARG A 234 6.69 14.38 9.45
N PHE A 235 6.66 13.97 8.19
CA PHE A 235 7.76 14.20 7.25
C PHE A 235 8.02 15.70 7.02
N LEU A 236 6.96 16.50 6.93
CA LEU A 236 7.07 17.95 6.76
C LEU A 236 7.54 18.66 8.04
N GLY A 237 7.22 18.11 9.22
CA GLY A 237 7.69 18.60 10.51
C GLY A 237 7.13 19.99 10.82
N LYS A 238 8.01 20.92 11.23
CA LYS A 238 7.64 22.30 11.62
C LYS A 238 7.05 23.16 10.50
N ARG A 239 7.09 22.69 9.24
CA ARG A 239 6.56 23.41 8.07
C ARG A 239 5.05 23.58 8.08
N VAL A 240 4.36 22.68 8.76
CA VAL A 240 2.90 22.62 8.77
C VAL A 240 2.37 22.38 10.18
N ARG A 241 1.12 22.75 10.44
CA ARG A 241 0.38 22.40 11.64
C ARG A 241 -1.05 21.98 11.32
N VAL A 242 -1.63 21.14 12.17
CA VAL A 242 -3.03 20.72 12.05
C VAL A 242 -3.91 21.72 12.80
N LYS A 243 -4.87 22.36 12.12
CA LYS A 243 -5.75 23.40 12.71
C LYS A 243 -6.98 22.78 13.39
N ASP A 244 -7.71 21.92 12.68
CA ASP A 244 -9.05 21.45 13.10
C ASP A 244 -9.21 19.93 13.05
N ASN A 245 -8.36 19.19 13.77
CA ASN A 245 -8.55 17.75 13.96
C ASN A 245 -7.87 17.26 15.26
N THR A 246 -8.66 17.05 16.31
CA THR A 246 -8.18 16.69 17.65
C THR A 246 -7.45 15.35 17.68
N TYR A 247 -7.92 14.37 16.89
CA TYR A 247 -7.26 13.07 16.75
C TYR A 247 -5.84 13.24 16.20
N LEU A 248 -5.69 13.93 15.06
CA LEU A 248 -4.39 14.13 14.43
C LEU A 248 -3.45 14.97 15.29
N GLN A 249 -3.96 16.03 15.94
CA GLN A 249 -3.17 16.84 16.88
C GLN A 249 -2.64 16.02 18.05
N LYS A 250 -3.49 15.16 18.65
CA LYS A 250 -3.06 14.26 19.75
C LYS A 250 -1.98 13.30 19.28
N ARG A 251 -2.17 12.64 18.12
CA ARG A 251 -1.20 11.69 17.55
C ARG A 251 0.13 12.35 17.18
N MET A 252 0.10 13.58 16.65
CA MET A 252 1.29 14.37 16.39
C MET A 252 2.05 14.69 17.68
N ARG A 253 1.35 15.13 18.74
CA ARG A 253 1.95 15.43 20.04
C ARG A 253 2.60 14.19 20.66
N GLU A 254 1.90 13.05 20.68
CA GLU A 254 2.45 11.78 21.18
C GLU A 254 3.74 11.39 20.45
N THR A 255 3.75 11.51 19.12
CA THR A 255 4.92 11.12 18.31
C THR A 255 6.10 12.07 18.55
N ALA A 256 5.83 13.38 18.65
CA ALA A 256 6.85 14.38 18.94
C ALA A 256 7.47 14.19 20.33
N ALA A 257 6.64 13.94 21.35
CA ALA A 257 7.10 13.66 22.71
C ALA A 257 7.99 12.39 22.77
N MET A 258 7.55 11.30 22.12
CA MET A 258 8.35 10.08 22.02
C MET A 258 9.68 10.29 21.29
N ALA A 259 9.69 11.13 20.24
CA ALA A 259 10.92 11.44 19.52
C ALA A 259 11.88 12.26 20.40
N LEU A 260 11.39 13.31 21.07
CA LEU A 260 12.20 14.14 21.97
C LEU A 260 12.82 13.32 23.11
N ALA A 261 12.03 12.48 23.77
CA ALA A 261 12.52 11.62 24.85
C ALA A 261 13.70 10.73 24.42
N ARG A 262 13.67 10.19 23.20
CA ARG A 262 14.78 9.38 22.65
C ARG A 262 16.05 10.17 22.39
N TYR A 263 15.94 11.45 22.04
CA TYR A 263 17.11 12.30 21.84
C TYR A 263 17.67 12.80 23.17
N GLU A 264 16.82 13.01 24.19
CA GLU A 264 17.26 13.32 25.55
C GLU A 264 18.00 12.13 26.20
N GLU A 265 17.54 10.89 25.99
CA GLU A 265 18.23 9.68 26.47
C GLU A 265 19.60 9.41 25.80
N ASN A 266 19.81 9.86 24.57
CA ASN A 266 21.09 9.70 23.84
C ASN A 266 22.02 10.91 23.95
N SER A 267 21.67 11.92 24.75
CA SER A 267 22.49 13.11 24.99
C SER A 267 23.28 13.04 26.31
N VAL A 268 23.43 11.84 26.88
CA VAL A 268 24.23 11.54 28.08
C VAL A 268 25.40 10.63 27.72
#